data_AF-A0A8J3P5G5-F1
#
_entry.id   AF-A0A8J3P5G5-F1
#
_cell.length_a   1.000
_cell.length_b   1.000
_cell.length_c   1.000
_cell.angle_alpha   90.00
_cell.angle_beta   90.00
_cell.angle_gamma   90.00
#
_symmetry.space_group_name_H-M   'P 1'
#
loop_
_entity.id
_entity.type
_entity.pdbx_description
1 polymer ?
#
loop_
_entity_poly.entity_id
_entity_poly.type
_entity_poly.pdbx_seq_one_letter_code
_entity_poly.pdbx_strand_id
1 'polypeptide(L)' 'MNIPTGDNAFLHDLEAEVRAELAQAEASLPEEQAVEVPIDEWVLDPAYTQSEEVGLRNLLGAVQAVEDDSRPDDGRRRRA' A
#
# COMPACT_ATOMS: atom_id res chain seq x y z
N MET A 1 4.17 -21.47 -17.15
CA MET A 1 2.90 -20.75 -16.96
C MET A 1 3.02 -19.44 -17.71
N ASN A 2 2.08 -19.15 -18.62
CA ASN A 2 2.02 -17.87 -19.33
C ASN A 2 1.22 -16.93 -18.42
N ILE A 3 1.85 -15.91 -17.85
CA ILE A 3 1.15 -14.90 -17.03
C ILE A 3 0.19 -14.19 -17.99
N PRO A 4 -1.13 -14.34 -17.83
CA PRO A 4 -2.07 -13.59 -18.63
C PRO A 4 -1.87 -12.11 -18.29
N THR A 5 -1.79 -11.26 -19.31
CA THR A 5 -1.58 -9.81 -19.20
C THR A 5 -2.63 -9.09 -18.33
N GLY A 6 -3.66 -9.79 -17.85
CA GLY A 6 -4.65 -9.31 -16.88
C GLY A 6 -4.12 -9.17 -15.45
N ASP A 7 -3.02 -9.84 -15.07
CA ASP A 7 -2.48 -9.75 -13.71
C ASP A 7 -1.89 -8.35 -13.42
N ASN A 8 -1.36 -7.66 -14.43
CA ASN A 8 -0.83 -6.29 -14.28
C ASN A 8 -1.93 -5.23 -14.07
N ALA A 9 -3.11 -5.42 -14.67
CA ALA A 9 -4.23 -4.50 -14.44
C ALA A 9 -4.74 -4.63 -13.00
N PHE A 10 -4.82 -5.86 -12.48
CA PHE A 10 -5.16 -6.11 -11.08
C PHE A 10 -4.13 -5.50 -10.12
N LEU A 11 -2.83 -5.61 -10.40
CA LEU A 11 -1.79 -5.01 -9.56
C LEU A 11 -1.87 -3.48 -9.55
N HIS A 12 -2.10 -2.85 -10.70
CA HIS A 12 -2.32 -1.40 -10.79
C HIS A 12 -3.55 -0.94 -9.98
N ASP A 13 -4.67 -1.65 -10.08
CA ASP A 13 -5.88 -1.33 -9.33
C ASP A 13 -5.67 -1.52 -7.82
N LEU A 14 -4.99 -2.61 -7.43
CA LEU A 14 -4.63 -2.89 -6.05
C LEU A 14 -3.68 -1.83 -5.48
N GLU A 15 -2.68 -1.38 -6.26
CA GLU A 15 -1.80 -0.28 -5.84
C GLU A 15 -2.59 1.00 -5.56
N ALA A 16 -3.55 1.34 -6.42
CA ALA A 16 -4.38 2.52 -6.26
C ALA A 16 -5.21 2.46 -4.97
N GLU A 17 -5.80 1.30 -4.67
CA GLU A 17 -6.59 1.10 -3.46
C GLU A 17 -5.72 1.19 -2.19
N VAL A 18 -4.57 0.50 -2.17
CA VAL A 18 -3.65 0.51 -1.02
C VAL A 18 -3.13 1.92 -0.74
N ARG A 19 -2.92 2.75 -1.78
CA ARG A 19 -2.56 4.17 -1.62
C ARG A 19 -3.69 5.00 -1.03
N ALA A 20 -4.94 4.73 -1.40
CA ALA A 20 -6.09 5.42 -0.85
C ALA A 20 -6.29 5.09 0.63
N GLU A 21 -6.18 3.80 1.00
CA GLU A 21 -6.24 3.37 2.40
C GLU A 21 -5.07 3.94 3.21
N LEU A 22 -3.85 3.95 2.66
CA LEU A 22 -2.68 4.52 3.34
C LEU A 22 -2.87 6.00 3.61
N ALA A 23 -3.41 6.76 2.66
CA ALA A 23 -3.68 8.18 2.84
C ALA A 23 -4.74 8.44 3.94
N GLN A 24 -5.73 7.55 4.08
CA GLN A 24 -6.72 7.63 5.15
C GLN A 24 -6.11 7.29 6.52
N ALA A 25 -5.25 6.28 6.58
CA ALA A 25 -4.55 5.89 7.79
C ALA A 25 -3.60 7.03 8.25
N GLU A 26 -2.82 7.61 7.33
CA GLU A 26 -1.93 8.75 7.62
C GLU A 26 -2.68 10.04 8.02
N ALA A 27 -3.92 10.21 7.55
CA ALA A 27 -4.78 11.33 7.92
C ALA A 27 -5.55 11.09 9.24
N SER A 28 -5.57 9.85 9.74
CA SER A 28 -6.14 9.54 11.05
C SER A 28 -5.26 10.16 12.14
N LEU A 29 -5.87 10.56 13.26
CA LEU A 29 -5.21 11.40 14.26
C LEU A 29 -3.84 10.82 14.67
N PRO A 30 -2.76 11.63 14.63
CA PRO A 30 -1.47 11.28 15.21
C PRO A 30 -1.64 10.80 16.65
N GLU A 31 -0.88 9.80 17.07
CA GLU A 31 -0.91 9.28 18.45
C GLU A 31 -0.79 10.42 19.48
N GLU A 32 -0.01 11.47 19.20
CA GLU A 32 0.12 12.62 20.09
C GLU A 32 -1.20 13.35 20.36
N GLN A 33 -2.11 13.41 19.38
CA GLN A 33 -3.43 14.02 19.54
C GLN A 33 -4.45 13.01 20.11
N ALA A 34 -4.29 11.71 19.84
CA ALA A 34 -5.15 10.68 20.41
C ALA A 34 -4.91 10.48 21.92
N VAL A 35 -3.68 10.67 22.41
CA VAL A 35 -3.34 10.63 23.85
C VAL A 35 -4.06 11.73 24.64
N GLU A 36 -4.45 12.84 24.00
CA GLU A 36 -5.24 13.90 24.64
C GLU A 36 -6.76 13.61 24.67
N VAL A 37 -7.23 12.65 23.86
CA VAL A 37 -8.64 12.25 23.82
C VAL A 37 -8.88 11.12 24.83
N PRO A 38 -9.93 11.18 25.66
CA PRO A 38 -10.31 10.07 26.52
C PRO A 38 -10.55 8.78 25.73
N ILE A 39 -10.12 7.63 26.25
CA ILE A 39 -10.23 6.33 25.57
C ILE A 39 -11.69 5.98 25.19
N ASP A 40 -12.67 6.34 26.03
CA ASP A 40 -14.11 6.14 25.74
C ASP A 40 -14.63 6.99 24.55
N GLU A 41 -13.88 8.01 24.13
CA GLU A 41 -14.20 8.89 23.00
C GLU A 41 -13.42 8.52 21.73
N TRP A 42 -12.59 7.48 21.78
CA TRP A 42 -11.87 7.01 20.61
C TRP A 42 -12.81 6.30 19.63
N VAL A 43 -12.92 6.85 18.43
CA VAL A 43 -13.65 6.21 17.31
C VAL A 43 -12.82 5.06 16.71
N LEU A 44 -11.49 5.15 16.78
CA LEU A 44 -10.53 4.12 16.38
C LEU A 44 -9.37 4.06 17.37
N ASP A 45 -8.86 2.85 17.63
CA ASP A 45 -7.65 2.64 18.44
C ASP A 45 -6.40 3.16 17.68
N PRO A 46 -5.63 4.11 18.23
CA PRO A 46 -4.41 4.62 17.61
C PRO A 46 -3.39 3.53 17.29
N ALA A 47 -3.30 2.47 18.11
CA ALA A 47 -2.40 1.36 17.88
C ALA A 47 -2.83 0.50 16.68
N TYR A 48 -4.14 0.45 16.40
CA TYR A 48 -4.67 -0.20 15.21
C TYR A 48 -4.27 0.60 13.96
N THR A 49 -4.49 1.91 13.95
CA THR A 49 -4.12 2.79 12.83
C THR A 49 -2.63 2.68 12.48
N GLN A 50 -1.74 2.72 13.48
CA GLN A 50 -0.30 2.61 13.22
C GLN A 50 0.10 1.24 12.67
N SER A 51 -0.52 0.16 13.18
CA SER A 51 -0.30 -1.19 12.66
C SER A 51 -0.80 -1.33 11.22
N GLU A 52 -1.93 -0.71 10.90
CA GLU A 52 -2.53 -0.68 9.58
C GLU A 52 -1.64 0.09 8.59
N GLU A 53 -1.12 1.27 8.94
CA GLU A 53 -0.16 2.01 8.11
C GLU A 53 1.08 1.18 7.77
N VAL A 54 1.67 0.50 8.77
CA VAL A 54 2.84 -0.36 8.56
C VAL A 54 2.49 -1.52 7.63
N GLY A 55 1.31 -2.13 7.80
CA GLY A 55 0.80 -3.17 6.92
C GLY A 55 0.63 -2.69 5.47
N LEU A 56 0.01 -1.52 5.28
CA LEU A 56 -0.25 -0.91 3.98
C LEU A 56 1.04 -0.53 3.26
N ARG A 57 2.04 0.02 3.97
CA ARG A 57 3.36 0.33 3.39
C ARG A 57 4.10 -0.93 2.93
N ASN A 58 4.04 -2.00 3.73
CA ASN A 58 4.62 -3.28 3.36
C ASN A 58 3.92 -3.89 2.13
N LEU A 59 2.59 -3.85 2.10
CA LEU A 59 1.80 -4.35 0.97
C LEU A 59 2.08 -3.55 -0.30
N LEU A 60 2.14 -2.22 -0.22
CA LEU A 60 2.45 -1.36 -1.35
C LEU A 60 3.81 -1.71 -1.96
N GLY A 61 4.83 -1.92 -1.13
CA GLY A 61 6.15 -2.36 -1.59
C GLY A 61 6.13 -3.74 -2.26
N ALA A 62 5.32 -4.68 -1.73
CA ALA A 62 5.17 -6.00 -2.33
C ALA A 62 4.45 -5.94 -3.70
N VAL A 63 3.38 -5.15 -3.83
CA VAL A 63 2.66 -4.96 -5.10
C VAL A 63 3.58 -4.36 -6.15
N GLN A 64 4.32 -3.30 -5.81
CA GLN A 64 5.28 -2.66 -6.71
C GLN A 64 6.38 -3.62 -7.17
N ALA A 65 6.92 -4.43 -6.26
CA ALA A 65 7.96 -5.41 -6.61
C ALA A 65 7.44 -6.47 -7.59
N VAL A 66 6.21 -6.96 -7.40
CA VAL A 66 5.59 -7.95 -8.30
C VAL A 66 5.25 -7.32 -9.66
N GLU A 67 4.78 -6.07 -9.67
CA GLU A 67 4.46 -5.35 -10.90
C GLU A 67 5.71 -5.06 -11.74
N ASP A 68 6.80 -4.63 -11.10
CA ASP A 68 8.09 -4.38 -11.76
C ASP A 68 8.68 -5.66 -12.37
N ASP A 69 8.61 -6.79 -11.65
CA ASP A 69 9.08 -8.10 -12.14
C ASP A 69 8.20 -8.65 -13.30
N SER A 70 6.93 -8.26 -13.34
CA SER A 70 5.97 -8.69 -14.37
C SER A 70 6.06 -7.86 -15.65
N ARG A 71 6.75 -6.71 -15.61
CA ARG A 71 6.99 -5.87 -16.78
C ARG A 71 8.04 -6.56 -17.66
N PRO A 72 7.73 -6.97 -18.90
CA PRO A 72 8.74 -7.54 -19.78
C PRO A 72 9.86 -6.52 -19.98
N ASP A 73 11.11 -6.94 -19.81
CA ASP A 73 12.32 -6.16 -20.10
C ASP A 73 12.31 -5.72 -21.59
N ASP A 74 11.65 -4.60 -21.87
CA ASP A 74 11.59 -4.02 -23.22
C ASP A 74 12.88 -3.24 -23.57
N GLY A 75 13.95 -3.42 -22.78
CA GLY A 75 15.07 -2.47 -22.74
C GLY A 75 16.50 -3.01 -22.91
N ARG A 76 16.81 -4.29 -22.63
CA ARG A 76 18.24 -4.75 -22.64
C ARG A 76 18.68 -5.64 -23.79
N ARG A 77 17.93 -5.67 -24.91
CA ARG A 77 18.36 -6.37 -26.14
C ARG A 77 18.50 -5.46 -27.37
N ARG A 78 19.10 -4.28 -27.23
CA ARG A 78 19.71 -3.57 -28.39
C ARG A 78 20.96 -2.81 -27.98
N ARG A 79 22.10 -3.50 -27.96
CA ARG A 79 23.38 -2.98 -28.48
C ARG A 79 24.31 -4.16 -28.69
N ALA A 80 24.58 -4.38 -29.97
CA ALA A 80 25.60 -5.25 -30.51
C ALA A 80 27.01 -4.73 -30.17
#